data_AF-A0A2C6BFJ6-F1
#
_entry.id   AF-A0A2C6BFJ6-F1
#
_cell.length_a   1.000
_cell.length_b   1.000
_cell.length_c   1.000
_cell.angle_alpha   90.00
_cell.angle_beta   90.00
_cell.angle_gamma   90.00
#
_symmetry.space_group_name_H-M   'P 1'
#
loop_
_entity.id
_entity.type
_entity.pdbx_description
1 polymer ?
#
loop_
_entity_poly.entity_id
_entity_poly.type
_entity_poly.pdbx_seq_one_letter_code
_entity_poly.pdbx_strand_id
1 'polypeptide(L)' 'MEKAYKFRFYPTKTQIKILNSTFGCVRYVYNHFLGLKQKLYSTEKKSMSYNNVVKS' A
#
# COMPACT_ATOMS: atom_id res chain seq x y z
N MET A 1 -21.37 22.50 -16.63
CA MET A 1 -22.23 21.75 -15.68
C MET A 1 -21.43 20.55 -15.22
N GLU A 2 -20.82 20.61 -14.03
CA GLU A 2 -20.06 19.47 -13.51
C GLU A 2 -21.01 18.50 -12.79
N LYS A 3 -20.93 17.22 -13.15
CA LYS A 3 -21.69 16.14 -12.51
C LYS A 3 -20.72 15.24 -11.78
N ALA A 4 -20.96 15.03 -10.48
CA ALA A 4 -20.28 14.01 -9.71
C ALA A 4 -21.19 12.79 -9.56
N TYR A 5 -20.65 11.60 -9.81
CA TYR A 5 -21.39 10.35 -9.67
C TYR A 5 -20.88 9.57 -8.46
N LYS A 6 -21.82 9.07 -7.65
CA LYS A 6 -21.54 8.20 -6.52
C LYS A 6 -22.06 6.80 -6.85
N PHE A 7 -21.15 5.83 -6.86
CA PHE A 7 -21.48 4.43 -7.08
C PHE A 7 -21.12 3.60 -5.86
N ARG A 8 -21.91 2.55 -5.63
CA ARG A 8 -21.61 1.52 -4.64
C ARG A 8 -21.36 0.20 -5.36
N PHE A 9 -20.19 -0.36 -5.13
CA PHE A 9 -19.77 -1.63 -5.71
C PHE A 9 -20.17 -2.79 -4.79
N TYR A 10 -20.80 -3.82 -5.35
CA TYR A 10 -21.21 -5.04 -4.63
C TYR A 10 -20.48 -6.26 -5.23
N PRO A 11 -19.31 -6.64 -4.70
CA PRO A 11 -18.51 -7.71 -5.29
C PRO A 11 -19.13 -9.09 -5.11
N THR A 12 -18.90 -9.97 -6.07
CA THR A 12 -19.16 -11.41 -5.94
C THR A 12 -18.17 -12.07 -4.97
N LYS A 13 -18.49 -13.28 -4.50
CA LYS A 13 -17.60 -14.05 -3.61
C LYS A 13 -16.18 -14.20 -4.17
N THR A 14 -16.06 -14.45 -5.48
CA THR A 14 -14.76 -14.55 -6.17
C THR A 14 -14.01 -13.23 -6.17
N GLN A 15 -14.70 -12.11 -6.44
CA GLN A 15 -14.09 -10.78 -6.41
C GLN A 15 -13.62 -10.40 -5.00
N ILE A 16 -14.42 -10.71 -3.96
CA ILE A 16 -14.02 -10.49 -2.57
C ILE A 16 -12.70 -11.21 -2.26
N LYS A 17 -12.58 -12.48 -2.68
CA LYS A 17 -11.34 -13.26 -2.46
C LYS A 17 -10.14 -12.59 -3.12
N ILE A 18 -10.26 -12.16 -4.38
CA ILE A 18 -9.19 -11.48 -5.11
C ILE A 18 -8.82 -10.17 -4.42
N LEU A 19 -9.80 -9.33 -4.09
CA LEU A 19 -9.58 -8.04 -3.43
C LEU A 19 -8.89 -8.21 -2.08
N ASN A 20 -9.32 -9.19 -1.27
CA ASN A 20 -8.68 -9.48 0.01
C ASN A 20 -7.22 -9.88 -0.15
N SER A 21 -6.91 -10.76 -1.12
CA SER A 21 -5.52 -11.12 -1.42
C SER A 21 -4.71 -9.91 -1.89
N THR A 22 -5.24 -9.11 -2.82
CA THR A 22 -4.56 -7.94 -3.36
C THR A 22 -4.28 -6.90 -2.27
N PHE A 23 -5.30 -6.49 -1.51
CA PHE A 23 -5.14 -5.50 -0.45
C PHE A 23 -4.30 -6.04 0.71
N GLY A 24 -4.37 -7.34 1.00
CA GLY A 24 -3.51 -8.00 1.98
C GLY A 24 -2.04 -7.92 1.59
N CYS A 25 -1.69 -8.35 0.37
CA CYS A 25 -0.32 -8.30 -0.13
C CYS A 25 0.23 -6.88 -0.18
N VAL A 26 -0.53 -5.93 -0.73
CA VAL A 26 -0.11 -4.52 -0.81
C VAL A 26 0.09 -3.92 0.58
N ARG A 27 -0.83 -4.15 1.52
CA ARG A 27 -0.71 -3.65 2.89
C ARG A 27 0.52 -4.22 3.60
N TYR A 28 0.79 -5.52 3.41
CA TYR A 28 1.96 -6.17 4.00
C TYR A 28 3.26 -5.51 3.51
N VAL A 29 3.44 -5.42 2.18
CA VAL A 29 4.65 -4.84 1.58
C VAL A 29 4.82 -3.39 2.01
N TYR A 30 3.74 -2.60 1.97
CA TYR A 30 3.78 -1.20 2.39
C TYR A 30 4.20 -1.04 3.86
N ASN A 31 3.56 -1.77 4.76
CA ASN A 31 3.85 -1.69 6.20
C ASN A 31 5.26 -2.14 6.53
N HIS A 32 5.78 -3.16 5.84
CA HIS A 32 7.15 -3.62 5.99
C HIS A 32 8.15 -2.49 5.70
N PHE A 33 8.05 -1.86 4.54
CA PHE A 33 8.96 -0.76 4.16
C PHE A 33 8.73 0.51 4.95
N LEU A 34 7.50 0.80 5.39
CA LEU A 34 7.23 1.90 6.30
C LEU A 34 7.96 1.69 7.64
N GLY A 35 7.90 0.49 8.20
CA GLY A 35 8.62 0.14 9.43
C GLY A 35 10.15 0.27 9.27
N LEU A 36 10.70 -0.19 8.15
CA LEU A 36 12.12 -0.01 7.84
C LEU A 36 12.51 1.47 7.74
N LYS A 37 11.70 2.29 7.09
CA LYS A 37 11.90 3.74 6.99
C LYS A 37 11.90 4.41 8.37
N GLN A 38 10.93 4.08 9.20
CA GLN A 38 10.83 4.62 10.56
C GLN A 38 12.06 4.24 11.40
N LYS A 39 12.48 2.97 11.33
CA LYS A 39 13.67 2.49 12.02
C LYS A 39 14.93 3.22 11.56
N LEU A 40 15.16 3.30 10.25
CA LEU A 40 16.32 3.98 9.66
C LEU A 40 16.39 5.46 10.07
N TYR A 41 15.24 6.14 10.04
CA TYR A 41 15.20 7.55 10.43
C TYR A 41 15.44 7.72 11.94
N SER A 42 14.93 6.82 12.77
CA SER A 42 15.16 6.86 14.21
C SER A 42 16.63 6.65 14.58
N THR A 43 17.34 5.76 13.88
CA THR A 43 18.72 5.39 14.19
C THR A 43 19.75 6.30 13.52
N GLU A 44 19.54 6.66 12.26
CA GLU A 44 20.54 7.34 11.43
C GLU A 44 20.11 8.71 10.93
N LYS A 45 18.86 9.14 11.19
CA LYS A 45 18.25 10.35 10.61
C LYS A 45 18.27 10.40 9.08
N LYS A 46 18.40 9.24 8.44
CA LYS A 46 18.37 9.08 6.98
C LYS A 46 16.98 8.72 6.50
N SER A 47 16.66 9.18 5.29
CA SER A 47 15.43 8.81 4.58
C SER A 47 15.71 7.73 3.53
N MET A 48 14.71 6.89 3.26
CA MET A 48 14.79 5.85 2.23
C MET A 48 13.79 6.17 1.11
N SER A 49 14.30 6.36 -0.10
CA SER A 49 13.47 6.61 -1.29
C SER A 49 13.01 5.28 -1.92
N TYR A 50 11.98 5.33 -2.78
CA TYR A 50 11.53 4.15 -3.54
C TYR A 50 12.66 3.52 -4.37
N ASN A 51 13.49 4.35 -5.00
CA ASN A 51 14.64 3.87 -5.78
C ASN A 51 15.66 3.11 -4.94
N ASN A 52 15.79 3.45 -3.65
CA ASN A 52 16.70 2.78 -2.74
C ASN A 52 16.16 1.40 -2.34
N VAL A 53 14.84 1.22 -2.32
CA VAL A 53 14.16 -0.03 -1.95
C VAL A 53 14.12 -1.03 -3.11
N VAL A 54 13.96 -0.54 -4.34
CA VAL A 54 13.84 -1.43 -5.53
C VAL A 54 15.20 -1.89 -6.05
N LYS A 55 16.27 -1.16 -5.74
CA LYS A 55 17.65 -1.47 -6.18
C LYS A 55 18.48 -2.19 -5.12
N SER A 56 17.95 -2.43 -3.93
CA SER A 56 18.58 -3.20 -2.85
C SER A 56 18.33 -4.69 -3.03
#